data_AF-A0A4Y7LPJ3-F1
#
_entry.id   AF-A0A4Y7LPJ3-F1
#
_cell.length_a   1.000
_cell.length_b   1.000
_cell.length_c   1.000
_cell.angle_alpha   90.00
_cell.angle_beta   90.00
_cell.angle_gamma   90.00
#
_symmetry.space_group_name_H-M   'P 1'
#
loop_
_entity.id
_entity.type
_entity.pdbx_description
1 polymer ?
#
loop_
_entity_poly.entity_id
_entity_poly.type
_entity_poly.pdbx_seq_one_letter_code
_entity_poly.pdbx_strand_id
1 'polypeptide(L)'
;MAEAVPEEELTIPRAAMNKMIKEIVPSVRVANEARELILNCCSEFIHLLASEANEICTQQQKKTINAEHILGALDRLGFNDYRTDAEAVLKDCKAVAAKRRRQSTRLENLGIPEEELLRQQQELFAKAREEQAAAEQQQWLQLQAEAQMSLQQQQLGDAPLNSEDGEYS
;
A
#
# COMPACT_ATOMS: atom_id res chain seq x y z
N MET A 1 19.63 27.77 -5.66
CA MET A 1 19.76 27.62 -4.20
C MET A 1 18.72 26.62 -3.78
N ALA A 2 19.12 25.47 -3.22
CA ALA A 2 18.15 24.50 -2.70
C ALA A 2 17.42 25.16 -1.52
N GLU A 3 16.09 25.20 -1.55
CA GLU A 3 15.30 25.58 -0.37
C GLU A 3 15.67 24.64 0.77
N ALA A 4 16.04 25.20 1.92
CA ALA A 4 16.20 24.43 3.14
C ALA A 4 14.81 23.91 3.52
N VAL A 5 14.62 22.59 3.38
CA VAL A 5 13.45 21.90 3.90
C VAL A 5 13.38 22.21 5.40
N PRO A 6 12.26 22.71 5.93
CA PRO A 6 12.16 23.02 7.35
C PRO A 6 12.44 21.77 8.16
N GLU A 7 13.26 21.88 9.22
CA GLU A 7 13.63 20.74 10.08
C GLU A 7 12.40 19.99 10.64
N GLU A 8 11.27 20.70 10.77
CA GLU A 8 9.98 20.13 11.18
C GLU A 8 9.45 19.05 10.21
N GLU A 9 9.85 19.06 8.94
CA GLU A 9 9.38 18.13 7.91
C GLU A 9 10.13 16.78 7.92
N LEU A 10 11.30 16.70 8.56
CA LEU A 10 12.16 15.51 8.60
C LEU A 10 12.20 14.83 9.98
N THR A 11 11.09 14.87 10.73
CA THR A 11 11.00 14.23 12.05
C THR A 11 10.27 12.89 12.00
N ILE A 12 10.54 12.02 12.98
CA ILE A 12 9.78 10.77 13.17
C ILE A 12 8.31 11.13 13.43
N PRO A 13 7.34 10.41 12.85
CA PRO A 13 5.93 10.70 13.09
C PRO A 13 5.59 10.74 14.59
N ARG A 14 4.98 11.85 15.03
CA ARG A 14 4.58 12.08 16.43
C ARG A 14 3.79 10.91 17.02
N ALA A 15 2.93 10.29 16.20
CA ALA A 15 2.14 9.13 16.59
C ALA A 15 3.01 7.91 16.93
N ALA A 16 4.07 7.65 16.17
CA ALA A 16 4.99 6.53 16.42
C ALA A 16 5.77 6.75 17.73
N MET A 17 6.28 7.97 17.94
CA MET A 17 6.98 8.34 19.19
C MET A 17 6.03 8.29 20.40
N ASN A 18 4.80 8.77 20.27
CA ASN A 18 3.79 8.66 21.32
C ASN A 18 3.42 7.21 21.67
N LYS A 19 3.38 6.33 20.67
CA LYS A 19 3.16 4.90 20.86
C LYS A 19 4.33 4.27 21.63
N MET A 20 5.57 4.52 21.19
CA MET A 20 6.79 4.02 21.85
C MET A 20 6.87 4.46 23.32
N ILE A 21 6.61 5.75 23.61
CA ILE A 21 6.60 6.24 25.00
C ILE A 21 5.58 5.48 25.85
N LYS A 22 4.36 5.25 25.35
CA LYS A 22 3.33 4.52 26.10
C LYS A 22 3.69 3.03 26.31
N GLU A 23 4.42 2.43 25.38
CA GLU A 23 4.87 1.04 25.52
C GLU A 23 5.97 0.90 26.58
N ILE A 24 6.88 1.87 26.68
CA ILE A 24 7.98 1.87 27.66
C ILE A 24 7.48 2.31 29.05
N VAL A 25 6.63 3.34 29.14
CA VAL A 25 6.12 3.90 30.40
C VAL A 25 4.58 3.99 30.41
N PRO A 26 3.87 2.85 30.56
CA PRO A 26 2.42 2.78 30.35
C PRO A 26 1.57 3.57 31.34
N SER A 27 2.04 3.75 32.58
CA SER A 27 1.30 4.40 33.67
C SER A 27 1.76 5.84 33.95
N VAL A 28 2.68 6.38 33.16
CA VAL A 28 3.27 7.70 33.41
C VAL A 28 2.68 8.76 32.49
N ARG A 29 2.22 9.87 33.07
CA ARG A 29 1.84 11.04 32.29
C ARG A 29 3.09 11.81 31.87
N VAL A 30 3.37 11.80 30.57
CA VAL A 30 4.48 12.57 29.96
C VAL A 30 3.94 13.88 29.39
N ALA A 31 4.55 15.00 29.80
CA ALA A 31 4.24 16.35 29.33
C ALA A 31 4.48 16.51 27.82
N ASN A 32 3.80 17.45 27.17
CA ASN A 32 3.94 17.67 25.74
C ASN A 32 5.35 18.15 25.39
N GLU A 33 5.91 19.05 26.19
CA GLU A 33 7.27 19.58 26.03
C GLU A 33 8.32 18.47 26.11
N ALA A 34 8.12 17.47 26.97
CA ALA A 34 8.99 16.31 27.06
C ALA A 34 8.89 15.40 25.83
N ARG A 35 7.69 15.28 25.23
CA ARG A 35 7.49 14.52 23.97
C ARG A 35 8.19 15.21 22.80
N GLU A 36 8.10 16.53 22.72
CA GLU A 36 8.84 17.34 21.72
C GLU A 36 10.34 17.21 21.91
N LEU A 37 10.82 17.25 23.15
CA LEU A 37 12.24 17.06 23.44
C LEU A 37 12.73 15.68 22.98
N ILE A 38 11.97 14.62 23.25
CA ILE A 38 12.33 13.25 22.81
C ILE A 38 12.39 13.17 21.28
N LEU A 39 11.45 13.80 20.56
CA LEU A 39 11.50 13.86 19.09
C LEU A 39 12.77 14.52 18.58
N ASN A 40 13.15 15.67 19.17
CA ASN A 40 14.37 16.37 18.81
C ASN A 40 15.60 15.51 19.10
N CYS A 41 15.63 14.81 20.25
CA CYS A 41 16.70 13.86 20.57
C CYS A 41 16.78 12.71 19.57
N CYS A 42 15.66 12.21 19.04
CA CYS A 42 15.67 11.18 18.00
C CYS A 42 16.32 11.68 16.70
N SER A 43 16.00 12.91 16.27
CA SER A 43 16.62 13.52 15.09
C SER A 43 18.12 13.71 15.30
N GLU A 44 18.53 14.26 16.44
CA GLU A 44 19.93 14.44 16.80
C GLU A 44 20.69 13.11 16.89
N PHE A 45 20.05 12.06 17.41
CA PHE A 45 20.63 10.72 17.46
C PHE A 45 20.92 10.17 16.05
N ILE A 46 20.01 10.38 15.10
CA ILE A 46 20.22 9.99 13.70
C ILE A 46 21.39 10.77 13.10
N HIS A 47 21.47 12.09 13.32
CA HIS A 47 22.57 12.91 12.82
C HIS A 47 23.93 12.52 13.42
N LEU A 48 23.97 12.26 14.73
CA LEU A 48 25.17 11.80 15.43
C LEU A 48 25.69 10.49 14.85
N LEU A 49 24.82 9.48 14.73
CA LEU A 49 25.20 8.18 14.16
C LEU A 49 25.61 8.28 12.70
N ALA A 50 24.87 9.04 11.90
CA ALA A 50 25.16 9.22 10.47
C ALA A 50 26.52 9.91 10.27
N SER A 51 26.84 10.89 11.11
CA SER A 51 28.13 11.61 11.06
C SER A 51 29.29 10.68 11.40
N GLU A 52 29.21 9.93 12.51
CA GLU A 52 30.26 8.99 12.90
C GLU A 52 30.43 7.86 11.87
N ALA A 53 29.31 7.31 11.35
CA ALA A 53 29.36 6.30 10.31
C ALA A 53 29.96 6.82 8.99
N ASN A 54 29.71 8.09 8.65
CA ASN A 54 30.32 8.74 7.51
C ASN A 54 31.84 8.93 7.69
N GLU A 55 32.29 9.29 8.90
CA GLU A 55 33.71 9.36 9.22
C GLU A 55 34.38 8.00 9.06
N ILE A 56 33.80 6.93 9.62
CA ILE A 56 34.30 5.56 9.45
C ILE A 56 34.35 5.17 7.97
N CYS A 57 33.29 5.45 7.21
CA CYS A 57 33.22 5.18 5.78
C CYS A 57 34.36 5.85 5.01
N THR A 58 34.60 7.13 5.31
CA THR A 58 35.64 7.94 4.68
C THR A 58 37.04 7.45 5.06
N GLN A 59 37.26 7.10 6.33
CA GLN A 59 38.51 6.50 6.82
C GLN A 59 38.82 5.17 6.13
N GLN A 60 37.79 4.38 5.79
CA GLN A 60 37.91 3.14 5.01
C GLN A 60 38.01 3.38 3.49
N GLN A 61 38.15 4.63 3.04
CA GLN A 61 38.21 5.02 1.62
C GLN A 61 37.00 4.53 0.78
N LYS A 62 35.82 4.44 1.41
CA LYS A 62 34.56 4.07 0.75
C LYS A 62 33.70 5.31 0.51
N LYS A 63 32.91 5.26 -0.56
CA LYS A 63 31.98 6.34 -0.95
C LYS A 63 30.53 6.08 -0.55
N THR A 64 30.24 4.90 0.00
CA THR A 64 28.89 4.47 0.36
C THR A 64 28.90 3.93 1.77
N ILE A 65 28.07 4.52 2.63
CA ILE A 65 27.88 4.05 4.00
C ILE A 65 27.18 2.68 3.93
N ASN A 66 27.77 1.68 4.57
CA ASN A 66 27.22 0.34 4.68
C ASN A 66 26.89 0.02 6.15
N ALA A 67 26.29 -1.14 6.39
CA ALA A 67 25.91 -1.56 7.74
C ALA A 67 27.10 -1.68 8.69
N GLU A 68 28.27 -2.12 8.22
CA GLU A 68 29.49 -2.24 9.05
C GLU A 68 29.95 -0.87 9.58
N HIS A 69 29.77 0.20 8.80
CA HIS A 69 30.09 1.55 9.27
C HIS A 69 29.15 2.01 10.37
N ILE A 70 27.87 1.64 10.30
CA ILE A 70 26.87 1.93 11.35
C ILE A 70 27.19 1.13 12.62
N LEU A 71 27.51 -0.16 12.49
CA LEU A 71 27.91 -1.00 13.63
C LEU A 71 29.19 -0.46 14.29
N GLY A 72 30.19 -0.05 13.50
CA GLY A 72 31.38 0.59 14.03
C GLY A 72 31.12 1.94 14.70
N ALA A 73 30.13 2.70 14.22
CA ALA A 73 29.74 3.97 14.84
C ALA A 73 29.11 3.75 16.21
N LEU A 74 28.27 2.71 16.37
CA LEU A 74 27.72 2.32 17.66
C LEU A 74 28.84 2.00 18.66
N ASP A 75 29.85 1.22 18.24
CA ASP A 75 30.98 0.87 19.10
C ASP A 75 31.79 2.12 19.51
N ARG A 76 32.07 3.05 18.58
CA ARG A 76 32.83 4.29 18.86
C ARG A 76 32.10 5.27 19.77
N LEU A 77 30.78 5.39 19.62
CA LEU A 77 29.95 6.26 20.43
C LEU A 77 29.60 5.66 21.81
N GLY A 78 30.00 4.41 22.07
CA GLY A 78 29.75 3.73 23.33
C GLY A 78 28.38 3.06 23.44
N PHE A 79 27.65 2.89 22.33
CA PHE A 79 26.35 2.22 22.26
C PHE A 79 26.46 0.71 22.00
N ASN A 80 27.43 0.04 22.63
CA ASN A 80 27.72 -1.37 22.42
C ASN A 80 26.50 -2.28 22.69
N ASP A 81 25.64 -1.90 23.63
CA ASP A 81 24.42 -2.65 23.98
C ASP A 81 23.42 -2.73 22.82
N TYR A 82 23.43 -1.76 21.90
CA TYR A 82 22.52 -1.73 20.74
C TYR A 82 23.03 -2.59 19.57
N ARG A 83 24.30 -2.99 19.61
CA ARG A 83 24.94 -3.68 18.50
C ARG A 83 24.27 -5.02 18.18
N THR A 84 23.94 -5.79 19.22
CA THR A 84 23.30 -7.11 19.05
C THR A 84 21.97 -7.00 18.32
N ASP A 85 21.15 -6.03 18.70
CA ASP A 85 19.85 -5.79 18.06
C ASP A 85 20.02 -5.26 16.62
N ALA A 86 21.01 -4.39 16.39
CA ALA A 86 21.33 -3.88 15.06
C ALA A 86 21.79 -5.00 14.09
N GLU A 87 22.59 -5.94 14.57
CA GLU A 87 23.04 -7.12 13.79
C GLU A 87 21.86 -8.05 13.46
N ALA A 88 20.93 -8.23 14.39
CA ALA A 88 19.70 -9.01 14.15
C ALA A 88 18.85 -8.37 13.04
N VAL A 89 18.61 -7.05 13.11
CA VAL A 89 17.88 -6.30 12.07
C VAL A 89 18.61 -6.38 10.71
N LEU A 90 19.94 -6.29 10.69
CA LEU A 90 20.73 -6.44 9.46
C LEU A 90 20.54 -7.81 8.81
N LYS A 91 20.51 -8.88 9.62
CA LYS A 91 20.27 -10.24 9.14
C LYS A 91 18.89 -10.36 8.49
N ASP A 92 17.86 -9.81 9.11
CA ASP A 92 16.49 -9.85 8.58
C ASP A 92 16.37 -9.04 7.29
N CYS A 93 16.96 -7.84 7.24
CA CYS A 93 17.03 -7.02 6.03
C CYS A 93 17.71 -7.76 4.86
N LYS A 94 18.82 -8.47 5.12
CA LYS A 94 19.50 -9.31 4.12
C LYS A 94 18.61 -10.46 3.64
N ALA A 95 17.86 -11.11 4.54
CA ALA A 95 16.94 -12.18 4.20
C ALA A 95 15.79 -11.68 3.31
N VAL A 96 15.19 -10.54 3.64
CA VAL A 96 14.13 -9.89 2.84
C VAL A 96 14.65 -9.51 1.45
N ALA A 97 15.82 -8.89 1.37
CA ALA A 97 16.44 -8.52 0.09
C ALA A 97 16.74 -9.76 -0.77
N ALA A 98 17.23 -10.84 -0.17
CA ALA A 98 17.48 -12.10 -0.86
C ALA A 98 16.19 -12.75 -1.38
N LYS A 99 15.11 -12.72 -0.59
CA LYS A 99 13.79 -13.21 -1.01
C LYS A 99 13.25 -12.43 -2.21
N ARG A 100 13.33 -11.09 -2.17
CA ARG A 100 12.91 -10.22 -3.28
C ARG A 100 13.71 -10.52 -4.56
N ARG A 101 15.04 -10.69 -4.45
CA ARG A 101 15.88 -11.06 -5.59
C ARG A 101 15.46 -12.38 -6.21
N ARG A 102 15.23 -13.43 -5.39
CA ARG A 102 14.76 -14.74 -5.86
C ARG A 102 13.40 -14.65 -6.56
N GLN A 103 12.48 -13.82 -6.06
CA GLN A 103 11.19 -13.60 -6.71
C GLN A 103 11.33 -12.92 -8.08
N SER A 104 12.18 -11.89 -8.19
CA SER A 104 12.48 -11.24 -9.48
C SER A 104 13.09 -12.23 -10.48
N THR A 105 14.13 -12.96 -10.07
CA THR A 105 14.79 -13.95 -10.93
C THR A 105 13.82 -15.05 -11.37
N ARG A 106 12.90 -15.47 -10.50
CA ARG A 106 11.87 -16.45 -10.88
C ARG A 106 10.88 -15.90 -11.90
N LEU A 107 10.51 -14.62 -11.79
CA LEU A 107 9.63 -13.94 -12.74
C LEU A 107 10.29 -13.78 -14.11
N GLU A 108 11.58 -13.47 -14.14
CA GLU A 108 12.36 -13.34 -15.38
C GLU A 108 12.61 -14.70 -16.06
N ASN A 109 12.64 -15.79 -15.28
CA ASN A 109 12.92 -17.15 -15.77
C ASN A 109 11.71 -18.08 -15.68
N LEU A 110 10.50 -17.59 -15.98
CA LEU A 110 9.27 -18.38 -15.94
C LEU A 110 9.27 -19.57 -16.92
N GLY A 111 10.18 -19.60 -17.89
CA GLY A 111 10.29 -20.68 -18.88
C GLY A 111 9.18 -20.67 -19.94
N ILE A 112 8.17 -19.81 -19.78
CA ILE A 112 7.14 -19.53 -20.79
C ILE A 112 7.63 -18.34 -21.62
N PRO A 113 7.74 -18.45 -22.95
CA PRO A 113 8.15 -17.32 -23.78
C PRO A 113 7.12 -16.18 -23.69
N GLU A 114 7.60 -14.95 -23.77
CA GLU A 114 6.76 -13.74 -23.69
C GLU A 114 5.61 -13.75 -24.70
N GLU A 115 5.86 -14.30 -25.90
CA GLU A 115 4.85 -14.46 -26.95
C GLU A 115 3.66 -15.34 -26.50
N GLU A 116 3.94 -16.45 -25.81
CA GLU A 116 2.88 -17.33 -25.32
C GLU A 116 2.09 -16.69 -24.16
N LEU A 117 2.78 -15.93 -23.30
CA LEU A 117 2.12 -15.14 -22.25
C LEU A 117 1.20 -14.06 -22.84
N LEU A 118 1.66 -13.36 -23.89
CA LEU A 118 0.86 -12.36 -24.58
C LEU A 118 -0.36 -12.99 -25.25
N ARG A 119 -0.18 -14.15 -25.89
CA ARG A 119 -1.29 -14.89 -26.51
C ARG A 119 -2.37 -15.25 -25.48
N GLN A 120 -1.96 -15.81 -24.33
CA GLN A 120 -2.88 -16.15 -23.24
C GLN A 120 -3.61 -14.91 -22.70
N GLN A 121 -2.89 -13.79 -22.52
CA GLN A 121 -3.51 -12.53 -22.09
C GLN A 121 -4.55 -12.04 -23.10
N GLN A 122 -4.25 -12.08 -24.40
CA GLN A 122 -5.16 -11.65 -25.46
C GLN A 122 -6.42 -12.52 -25.53
N GLU A 123 -6.27 -13.84 -25.37
CA GLU A 123 -7.38 -14.79 -25.33
C GLU A 123 -8.32 -14.50 -24.14
N LEU A 124 -7.75 -14.26 -22.94
CA LEU A 124 -8.52 -13.88 -21.75
C LEU A 124 -9.29 -12.57 -21.97
N PHE A 125 -8.66 -11.56 -22.60
CA PHE A 125 -9.34 -10.31 -22.91
C PHE A 125 -10.43 -10.46 -23.99
N ALA A 126 -10.22 -11.30 -25.00
CA ALA A 126 -11.24 -11.59 -26.01
C ALA A 126 -12.47 -12.25 -25.38
N LYS A 127 -12.25 -13.28 -24.56
CA LYS A 127 -13.31 -13.97 -23.83
C LYS A 127 -14.11 -13.03 -22.92
N ALA A 128 -13.41 -12.16 -22.17
CA ALA A 128 -14.09 -11.18 -21.30
C ALA A 128 -14.97 -10.20 -22.09
N ARG A 129 -14.51 -9.76 -23.28
CA ARG A 129 -15.31 -8.89 -24.16
C ARG A 129 -16.54 -9.60 -24.72
N GLU A 130 -16.40 -10.87 -25.12
CA GLU A 130 -17.53 -11.67 -25.61
C GLU A 130 -18.58 -11.90 -24.53
N GLU A 131 -18.16 -12.24 -23.31
CA GLU A 131 -19.05 -12.41 -22.16
C GLU A 131 -19.79 -11.10 -21.82
N GLN A 132 -19.10 -9.96 -21.84
CA GLN A 132 -19.73 -8.65 -21.64
C GLN A 132 -20.73 -8.32 -22.74
N ALA A 133 -20.36 -8.50 -24.01
CA ALA A 133 -21.26 -8.26 -25.13
C ALA A 133 -22.50 -9.18 -25.07
N ALA A 134 -22.34 -10.44 -24.69
CA ALA A 134 -23.45 -11.38 -24.52
C ALA A 134 -24.37 -10.96 -23.37
N ALA A 135 -23.80 -10.53 -22.24
CA ALA A 135 -24.57 -10.04 -21.10
C ALA A 135 -25.36 -8.75 -21.45
N GLU A 136 -24.72 -7.81 -22.15
CA GLU A 136 -25.37 -6.58 -22.64
C GLU A 136 -26.50 -6.90 -23.62
N GLN A 137 -26.28 -7.84 -24.55
CA GLN A 137 -27.32 -8.30 -25.47
C GLN A 137 -28.50 -8.93 -24.74
N GLN A 138 -28.23 -9.79 -23.74
CA GLN A 138 -29.29 -10.41 -22.93
C GLN A 138 -30.09 -9.37 -22.15
N GLN A 139 -29.43 -8.39 -21.54
CA GLN A 139 -30.10 -7.29 -20.84
C GLN A 139 -30.95 -6.46 -21.80
N TRP A 140 -30.43 -6.13 -22.99
CA TRP A 140 -31.18 -5.37 -23.98
C TRP A 140 -32.45 -6.10 -24.42
N LEU A 141 -32.37 -7.42 -24.66
CA LEU A 141 -33.52 -8.26 -25.00
C LEU A 141 -34.54 -8.32 -23.84
N GLN A 142 -34.08 -8.41 -22.59
CA GLN A 142 -34.95 -8.37 -21.41
C GLN A 142 -35.71 -7.05 -21.30
N LEU A 143 -35.01 -5.91 -21.42
CA LEU A 143 -35.65 -4.58 -21.40
C LEU A 143 -36.68 -4.44 -22.54
N GLN A 144 -36.37 -4.93 -23.74
CA GLN A 144 -37.30 -4.87 -24.87
C GLN A 144 -38.56 -5.71 -24.60
N ALA A 145 -38.42 -6.91 -24.04
CA ALA A 145 -39.53 -7.77 -23.67
C ALA A 145 -40.40 -7.16 -22.55
N GLU A 146 -39.78 -6.58 -21.51
CA GLU A 146 -40.49 -5.87 -20.43
C GLU A 146 -41.26 -4.65 -20.96
N ALA A 147 -40.66 -3.88 -21.88
CA ALA A 147 -41.32 -2.75 -22.51
C ALA A 147 -42.54 -3.18 -23.34
N GLN A 148 -42.46 -4.29 -24.09
CA GLN A 148 -43.60 -4.83 -24.85
C GLN A 148 -44.72 -5.32 -23.94
N MET A 149 -44.40 -6.04 -22.86
CA MET A 149 -45.40 -6.51 -21.90
C MET A 149 -46.10 -5.36 -21.18
N SER A 150 -45.38 -4.30 -20.79
CA SER A 150 -45.99 -3.14 -20.13
C SER A 150 -46.97 -2.40 -21.05
N LEU A 151 -46.63 -2.21 -22.34
CA LEU A 151 -47.55 -1.65 -23.33
C LEU A 151 -48.82 -2.49 -23.52
N GLN A 152 -48.70 -3.82 -23.56
CA GLN A 152 -49.84 -4.71 -23.70
C GLN A 152 -50.76 -4.69 -22.47
N GLN A 153 -50.18 -4.62 -21.28
CA GLN A 153 -50.93 -4.52 -20.02
C GLN A 153 -51.68 -3.17 -19.92
N GLN A 154 -51.07 -2.09 -20.43
CA GLN A 154 -51.72 -0.77 -20.48
C GLN A 154 -52.90 -0.74 -21.46
N GLN A 155 -52.83 -1.43 -22.59
CA GLN A 155 -53.96 -1.56 -23.53
C GLN A 155 -55.11 -2.42 -22.98
N LEU A 156 -54.82 -3.42 -22.15
CA LEU A 156 -55.82 -4.27 -21.50
C LEU A 156 -56.46 -3.60 -20.27
N GLY A 157 -55.81 -2.60 -19.68
CA GLY A 157 -56.34 -1.83 -18.54
C GLY A 157 -57.36 -0.74 -18.89
N ASP A 158 -57.53 -0.42 -20.18
CA ASP A 158 -58.44 0.64 -20.67
C ASP A 158 -59.74 0.07 -21.29
N ALA A 159 -60.07 -1.19 -21.01
CA ALA A 159 -61.34 -1.79 -21.41
C ALA A 159 -62.48 -1.15 -20.58
N PRO A 160 -63.48 -0.49 -21.21
CA PRO A 160 -64.55 0.15 -20.47
C PRO A 160 -65.40 -0.91 -19.75
N LEU A 161 -65.53 -0.78 -18.43
CA LEU A 161 -66.54 -1.49 -17.65
C LEU A 161 -67.91 -1.03 -18.13
N ASN A 162 -68.49 -1.75 -19.08
CA ASN A 162 -69.85 -1.52 -19.52
C ASN A 162 -70.79 -2.05 -18.42
N SER A 163 -71.25 -1.15 -17.56
CA SER A 163 -72.32 -1.43 -16.61
C SER A 163 -73.66 -1.46 -17.35
N GLU A 164 -74.16 -2.66 -17.59
CA GLU A 164 -75.58 -2.90 -17.87
C GLU A 164 -76.38 -2.70 -16.59
N ASP A 165 -77.24 -1.68 -16.55
CA ASP A 165 -78.44 -1.63 -15.73
C ASP A 165 -79.53 -1.05 -16.65
N GLY A 166 -80.48 -1.87 -17.13
CA GLY A 166 -81.84 -1.95 -16.56
C GLY A 166 -82.73 -0.84 -17.15
N GLU A 167 -83.98 -1.00 -17.56
CA GLU A 167 -84.99 -2.00 -17.32
C GLU A 167 -86.23 -1.62 -18.18
N TYR A 168 -87.16 -2.56 -18.31
CA TYR A 168 -88.50 -2.49 -18.91
C TYR A 168 -89.25 -1.13 -18.83
N SER A 169 -89.75 -0.61 -19.96
CA SER A 169 -91.14 -0.77 -20.46
C SER A 169 -91.54 0.34 -21.44
#